data_AF-A0A4Q1KCR2-F1
#
_entry.id   AF-A0A4Q1KCR2-F1
#
_cell.length_a   1.000
_cell.length_b   1.000
_cell.length_c   1.000
_cell.angle_alpha   90.00
_cell.angle_beta   90.00
_cell.angle_gamma   90.00
#
_symmetry.space_group_name_H-M   'P 1'
#
loop_
_entity.id
_entity.type
_entity.pdbx_description
1 polymer ?
#
loop_
_entity_poly.entity_id
_entity_poly.type
_entity_poly.pdbx_seq_one_letter_code
_entity_poly.pdbx_strand_id
1 'polypeptide(L)'
;MKKLLLSLTLLASSFGFSQILTQDFQGADWPPTGWTTETGDATRPWGFTTTIFNANGQATFNITGGKSACIAWIETPNDAHLTSPSFSLAGYSSATWTFNIKCGYEYQVDPFPNGDILARVSTDGGATWTTEWVEEDYGPYTDYETLNISLDLANYLGQSNVMIRIQYVGADADSVSVDDFVVSGNLGTNEVLADSFSTFPNPVNNVLNIKNSENTTINTISVVDINGRTVKTVNGGDVTEVAVNVADLSAGVYMVNIDTNAGKAVKKFIKN
;
A
#
# COMPACT_ATOMS: atom_id res chain seq x y z
N MET A 1 42.14 15.66 33.38
CA MET A 1 41.20 14.56 33.10
C MET A 1 39.90 15.15 32.54
N LYS A 2 39.75 15.24 31.21
CA LYS A 2 38.47 15.60 30.56
C LYS A 2 37.93 14.31 29.94
N LYS A 3 36.87 13.76 30.52
CA LYS A 3 36.17 12.58 30.00
C LYS A 3 35.38 13.02 28.77
N LEU A 4 35.75 12.53 27.58
CA LEU A 4 34.90 12.61 26.40
C LEU A 4 33.79 11.58 26.56
N LEU A 5 32.54 12.04 26.71
CA LEU A 5 31.35 11.18 26.61
C LEU A 5 31.10 10.92 25.13
N LEU A 6 31.34 9.69 24.67
CA LEU A 6 30.94 9.23 23.36
C LEU A 6 29.46 8.81 23.45
N SER A 7 28.55 9.68 22.99
CA SER A 7 27.14 9.33 22.86
C SER A 7 26.97 8.38 21.67
N LEU A 8 26.78 7.09 21.95
CA LEU A 8 26.40 6.09 20.98
C LEU A 8 24.90 6.30 20.67
N THR A 9 24.58 7.01 19.59
CA THR A 9 23.21 7.07 19.08
C THR A 9 22.86 5.73 18.47
N LEU A 10 22.07 4.96 19.21
CA LEU A 10 21.40 3.77 18.73
C LEU A 10 20.40 4.21 17.64
N LEU A 11 20.69 3.93 16.36
CA LEU A 11 19.67 3.96 15.31
C LEU A 11 18.69 2.83 15.63
N ALA A 12 17.64 3.14 16.38
CA ALA A 12 16.45 2.30 16.42
C ALA A 12 15.73 2.51 15.09
N SER A 13 15.86 1.56 14.16
CA SER A 13 14.99 1.46 13.00
C SER A 13 13.59 1.09 13.50
N SER A 14 12.79 2.10 13.83
CA SER A 14 11.37 1.93 14.02
C SER A 14 10.77 1.50 12.68
N PHE A 15 10.29 0.25 12.60
CA PHE A 15 9.37 -0.16 11.54
C PHE A 15 8.09 0.67 11.71
N GLY A 16 8.04 1.81 11.02
CA GLY A 16 6.84 2.64 11.00
C GLY A 16 5.88 2.08 9.96
N PHE A 17 4.68 1.69 10.39
CA PHE A 17 3.55 1.53 9.49
C PHE A 17 3.25 2.91 8.88
N SER A 18 3.34 3.03 7.56
CA SER A 18 2.88 4.23 6.89
C SER A 18 1.42 4.05 6.50
N GLN A 19 0.61 5.05 6.85
CA GLN A 19 -0.77 5.14 6.45
C GLN A 19 -0.81 5.82 5.07
N ILE A 20 -1.24 5.07 4.07
CA ILE A 20 -1.15 5.43 2.65
C ILE A 20 -2.43 6.15 2.19
N LEU A 21 -3.58 5.61 2.61
CA LEU A 21 -4.90 6.17 2.36
C LEU A 21 -5.76 5.97 3.59
N THR A 22 -6.54 6.99 3.95
CA THR A 22 -7.60 6.88 4.95
C THR A 22 -8.88 7.52 4.48
N GLN A 23 -10.00 6.92 4.89
CA GLN A 23 -11.29 7.56 4.83
C GLN A 23 -12.20 7.06 5.95
N ASP A 24 -12.58 7.98 6.84
CA ASP A 24 -13.49 7.75 7.98
C ASP A 24 -14.91 8.31 7.74
N PHE A 25 -15.13 8.94 6.57
CA PHE A 25 -16.39 9.55 6.15
C PHE A 25 -16.96 10.59 7.14
N GLN A 26 -16.14 11.16 8.02
CA GLN A 26 -16.59 12.15 9.00
C GLN A 26 -16.55 13.60 8.50
N GLY A 27 -15.99 13.84 7.30
CA GLY A 27 -16.01 15.13 6.62
C GLY A 27 -17.42 15.64 6.26
N ALA A 28 -17.50 16.88 5.77
CA ALA A 28 -18.76 17.48 5.34
C ALA A 28 -19.10 17.22 3.87
N ASP A 29 -18.09 17.05 3.03
CA ASP A 29 -18.25 16.95 1.58
C ASP A 29 -18.61 15.54 1.12
N TRP A 30 -19.52 15.45 0.15
CA TRP A 30 -19.87 14.19 -0.51
C TRP A 30 -19.76 14.31 -2.05
N PRO A 31 -19.04 13.38 -2.72
CA PRO A 31 -18.10 12.44 -2.11
C PRO A 31 -16.95 13.17 -1.41
N PRO A 32 -16.23 12.54 -0.47
CA PRO A 32 -15.04 13.14 0.12
C PRO A 32 -14.02 13.57 -0.94
N THR A 33 -13.18 14.57 -0.64
CA THR A 33 -12.20 15.10 -1.60
C THR A 33 -11.36 14.00 -2.26
N GLY A 34 -11.36 13.98 -3.59
CA GLY A 34 -10.62 13.01 -4.41
C GLY A 34 -11.31 11.66 -4.62
N TRP A 35 -12.37 11.37 -3.84
CA TRP A 35 -13.22 10.21 -4.06
C TRP A 35 -14.25 10.52 -5.15
N THR A 36 -14.68 9.49 -5.86
CA THR A 36 -15.72 9.58 -6.88
C THR A 36 -16.80 8.52 -6.64
N THR A 37 -17.99 8.80 -7.16
CA THR A 37 -19.08 7.83 -7.18
C THR A 37 -19.71 7.78 -8.57
N GLU A 38 -20.24 6.62 -8.93
CA GLU A 38 -21.10 6.43 -10.09
C GLU A 38 -22.27 5.56 -9.66
N THR A 39 -23.42 5.73 -10.32
CA THR A 39 -24.61 4.94 -10.04
C THR A 39 -25.38 4.69 -11.33
N GLY A 40 -25.85 3.46 -11.50
CA GLY A 40 -26.79 3.09 -12.56
C GLY A 40 -28.18 3.66 -12.31
N ASP A 41 -28.55 3.86 -11.04
CA ASP A 41 -29.80 4.51 -10.63
C ASP A 41 -29.54 5.80 -9.83
N ALA A 42 -29.87 6.95 -10.43
CA ALA A 42 -29.67 8.27 -9.82
C ALA A 42 -30.58 8.54 -8.61
N THR A 43 -31.65 7.75 -8.42
CA THR A 43 -32.50 7.84 -7.22
C THR A 43 -31.89 7.14 -6.02
N ARG A 44 -30.87 6.32 -6.26
CA ARG A 44 -30.19 5.53 -5.25
C ARG A 44 -28.65 5.53 -5.39
N PRO A 45 -28.01 6.72 -5.29
CA PRO A 45 -26.56 6.82 -5.31
C PRO A 45 -25.94 6.43 -3.96
N TRP A 46 -24.63 6.22 -3.96
CA TRP A 46 -23.83 6.28 -2.73
C TRP A 46 -23.97 7.65 -2.06
N GLY A 47 -24.06 7.67 -0.73
CA GLY A 47 -24.23 8.87 0.10
C GLY A 47 -23.82 8.66 1.56
N PHE A 48 -23.82 9.73 2.35
CA PHE A 48 -23.72 9.58 3.80
C PHE A 48 -24.99 8.95 4.38
N THR A 49 -24.84 8.11 5.41
CA THR A 49 -25.96 7.53 6.16
C THR A 49 -26.95 8.57 6.69
N THR A 50 -26.47 9.76 7.08
CA THR A 50 -27.30 10.89 7.53
C THR A 50 -28.18 11.51 6.44
N THR A 51 -27.86 11.24 5.17
CA THR A 51 -28.55 11.81 4.01
C THR A 51 -29.43 10.77 3.33
N ILE A 52 -28.94 9.53 3.25
CA ILE A 52 -29.61 8.44 2.52
C ILE A 52 -30.69 7.76 3.37
N PHE A 53 -30.42 7.56 4.67
CA PHE A 53 -31.35 6.86 5.56
C PHE A 53 -32.16 7.83 6.43
N ASN A 54 -33.33 7.36 6.89
CA ASN A 54 -34.01 7.98 8.01
C ASN A 54 -33.26 7.67 9.33
N ALA A 55 -33.71 8.24 10.46
CA ALA A 55 -33.05 8.07 11.75
C ALA A 55 -32.85 6.61 12.18
N ASN A 56 -33.83 5.73 11.89
CA ASN A 56 -33.73 4.31 12.24
C ASN A 56 -32.71 3.59 11.35
N GLY A 57 -32.71 3.86 10.04
CA GLY A 57 -31.74 3.31 9.11
C GLY A 57 -30.34 3.80 9.43
N GLN A 58 -30.16 5.09 9.72
CA GLN A 58 -28.87 5.63 10.16
C GLN A 58 -28.38 4.92 11.43
N ALA A 59 -29.24 4.72 12.44
CA ALA A 59 -28.85 4.01 13.66
C ALA A 59 -28.44 2.56 13.41
N THR A 60 -29.00 1.91 12.39
CA THR A 60 -28.70 0.52 12.02
C THR A 60 -27.37 0.44 11.26
N PHE A 61 -27.20 1.30 10.24
CA PHE A 61 -26.11 1.23 9.27
C PHE A 61 -24.90 2.13 9.61
N ASN A 62 -24.97 3.01 10.59
CA ASN A 62 -23.76 3.69 11.06
C ASN A 62 -22.76 2.66 11.62
N ILE A 63 -21.50 2.81 11.23
CA ILE A 63 -20.41 1.96 11.72
C ILE A 63 -19.65 2.71 12.81
N THR A 64 -18.79 3.67 12.45
CA THR A 64 -17.99 4.43 13.41
C THR A 64 -18.42 5.90 13.42
N GLY A 65 -18.54 6.48 14.61
CA GLY A 65 -18.83 7.90 14.80
C GLY A 65 -20.18 8.37 14.25
N GLY A 66 -20.20 9.53 13.59
CA GLY A 66 -21.42 10.28 13.30
C GLY A 66 -22.17 9.84 12.04
N LYS A 67 -21.44 9.33 11.04
CA LYS A 67 -21.97 8.85 9.75
C LYS A 67 -20.96 7.96 9.05
N SER A 68 -21.44 7.20 8.08
CA SER A 68 -20.63 6.31 7.23
C SER A 68 -21.02 6.53 5.75
N ALA A 69 -20.26 5.96 4.82
CA ALA A 69 -20.71 5.84 3.43
C ALA A 69 -21.75 4.73 3.31
N CYS A 70 -22.78 4.92 2.49
CA CYS A 70 -23.81 3.92 2.30
C CYS A 70 -24.53 4.03 0.96
N ILE A 71 -25.28 2.98 0.64
CA ILE A 71 -26.27 2.93 -0.43
C ILE A 71 -27.51 2.21 0.11
N ALA A 72 -28.70 2.74 -0.19
CA ALA A 72 -29.95 2.16 0.30
C ALA A 72 -30.56 1.19 -0.70
N TRP A 73 -31.46 0.33 -0.20
CA TRP A 73 -32.25 -0.61 -0.98
C TRP A 73 -33.00 0.06 -2.15
N ILE A 74 -33.13 -0.69 -3.23
CA ILE A 74 -34.00 -0.38 -4.36
C ILE A 74 -34.43 -1.68 -5.07
N GLU A 75 -35.67 -1.74 -5.51
CA GLU A 75 -36.25 -2.89 -6.22
C GLU A 75 -35.64 -3.09 -7.63
N THR A 76 -35.28 -2.00 -8.30
CA THR A 76 -34.69 -2.04 -9.65
C THR A 76 -33.19 -2.33 -9.62
N PRO A 77 -32.61 -2.89 -10.70
CA PRO A 77 -31.18 -3.11 -10.79
C PRO A 77 -30.40 -1.80 -10.62
N ASN A 78 -29.35 -1.86 -9.80
CA ASN A 78 -28.40 -0.79 -9.61
C ASN A 78 -26.98 -1.35 -9.59
N ASP A 79 -26.09 -0.70 -10.35
CA ASP A 79 -24.65 -0.91 -10.30
C ASP A 79 -24.03 0.43 -9.92
N ALA A 80 -23.47 0.51 -8.72
CA ALA A 80 -22.99 1.74 -8.14
C ALA A 80 -21.66 1.53 -7.44
N HIS A 81 -20.75 2.47 -7.58
CA HIS A 81 -19.43 2.36 -6.96
C HIS A 81 -19.00 3.62 -6.22
N LEU A 82 -18.22 3.40 -5.18
CA LEU A 82 -17.47 4.40 -4.43
C LEU A 82 -15.99 4.11 -4.64
N THR A 83 -15.30 5.03 -5.29
CA THR A 83 -13.91 4.86 -5.75
C THR A 83 -12.99 5.85 -5.06
N SER A 84 -11.85 5.37 -4.57
CA SER A 84 -10.82 6.19 -3.93
C SER A 84 -10.10 7.10 -4.93
N PRO A 85 -9.42 8.16 -4.46
CA PRO A 85 -8.33 8.75 -5.24
C PRO A 85 -7.24 7.71 -5.51
N SER A 86 -6.36 8.00 -6.48
CA SER A 86 -5.18 7.16 -6.69
C SER A 86 -4.14 7.37 -5.61
N PHE A 87 -3.44 6.30 -5.26
CA PHE A 87 -2.32 6.28 -4.33
C PHE A 87 -1.20 5.37 -4.84
N SER A 88 -0.03 5.48 -4.22
CA SER A 88 1.17 4.73 -4.63
C SER A 88 1.52 3.68 -3.59
N LEU A 89 1.77 2.46 -4.05
CA LEU A 89 2.41 1.37 -3.30
C LEU A 89 3.88 1.17 -3.73
N ALA A 90 4.46 2.12 -4.47
CA ALA A 90 5.87 2.10 -4.80
C ALA A 90 6.74 2.28 -3.54
N GLY A 91 7.71 1.39 -3.36
CA GLY A 91 8.63 1.41 -2.21
C GLY A 91 8.08 0.76 -0.94
N TYR A 92 6.91 0.12 -0.99
CA TYR A 92 6.38 -0.69 0.10
C TYR A 92 6.79 -2.15 -0.06
N SER A 93 7.11 -2.82 1.06
CA SER A 93 7.39 -4.27 1.11
C SER A 93 6.19 -5.10 1.53
N SER A 94 5.19 -4.47 2.12
CA SER A 94 3.86 -5.05 2.37
C SER A 94 2.81 -3.94 2.36
N ALA A 95 1.59 -4.28 2.01
CA ALA A 95 0.46 -3.38 2.09
C ALA A 95 -0.83 -4.15 2.36
N THR A 96 -1.73 -3.56 3.13
CA THR A 96 -3.03 -4.14 3.48
C THR A 96 -4.08 -3.06 3.35
N TRP A 97 -5.24 -3.42 2.79
CA TRP A 97 -6.44 -2.61 2.81
C TRP A 97 -7.44 -3.20 3.79
N THR A 98 -7.79 -2.42 4.81
CA THR A 98 -8.85 -2.76 5.76
C THR A 98 -10.02 -1.79 5.64
N PHE A 99 -11.22 -2.30 5.87
CA PHE A 99 -12.43 -1.50 5.97
C PHE A 99 -13.51 -2.27 6.73
N ASN A 100 -14.52 -1.55 7.21
CA ASN A 100 -15.69 -2.11 7.85
C ASN A 100 -16.90 -2.05 6.91
N ILE A 101 -17.78 -3.03 7.01
CA ILE A 101 -19.03 -3.10 6.24
C ILE A 101 -20.20 -3.58 7.09
N LYS A 102 -21.40 -3.09 6.80
CA LYS A 102 -22.68 -3.63 7.29
C LYS A 102 -23.64 -3.82 6.12
N CYS A 103 -24.24 -4.99 6.07
CA CYS A 103 -25.36 -5.35 5.21
C CYS A 103 -26.14 -6.50 5.87
N GLY A 104 -27.35 -6.79 5.42
CA GLY A 104 -28.05 -8.02 5.76
C GLY A 104 -27.45 -9.21 5.04
N TYR A 105 -27.60 -10.38 5.63
CA TYR A 105 -27.18 -11.66 5.09
C TYR A 105 -28.25 -12.25 4.17
N GLU A 106 -29.52 -12.19 4.59
CA GLU A 106 -30.64 -12.88 3.93
C GLU A 106 -30.85 -12.48 2.46
N TYR A 107 -30.76 -11.18 2.18
CA TYR A 107 -31.03 -10.58 0.86
C TYR A 107 -29.77 -10.18 0.08
N GLN A 108 -28.60 -10.47 0.63
CA GLN A 108 -27.32 -10.20 -0.01
C GLN A 108 -26.61 -11.50 -0.36
N VAL A 109 -26.64 -12.50 0.52
CA VAL A 109 -25.83 -13.73 0.42
C VAL A 109 -26.69 -14.98 0.29
N ASP A 110 -27.49 -15.30 1.31
CA ASP A 110 -28.27 -16.54 1.35
C ASP A 110 -29.46 -16.39 2.31
N PRO A 111 -30.66 -16.86 1.95
CA PRO A 111 -31.02 -17.63 0.75
C PRO A 111 -31.32 -16.80 -0.50
N PHE A 112 -31.32 -15.46 -0.43
CA PHE A 112 -31.64 -14.59 -1.56
C PHE A 112 -30.41 -13.76 -1.98
N PRO A 113 -29.51 -14.30 -2.82
CA PRO A 113 -28.35 -13.57 -3.33
C PRO A 113 -28.78 -12.55 -4.40
N ASN A 114 -29.48 -11.49 -3.97
CA ASN A 114 -30.07 -10.50 -4.87
C ASN A 114 -29.04 -9.46 -5.36
N GLY A 115 -27.82 -9.46 -4.83
CA GLY A 115 -26.74 -8.59 -5.26
C GLY A 115 -25.35 -9.09 -4.84
N ASP A 116 -24.34 -8.33 -5.24
CA ASP A 116 -22.93 -8.49 -4.95
C ASP A 116 -22.35 -7.18 -4.36
N ILE A 117 -21.45 -7.29 -3.40
CA ILE A 117 -20.61 -6.23 -2.84
C ILE A 117 -19.15 -6.58 -3.11
N LEU A 118 -18.58 -5.97 -4.15
CA LEU A 118 -17.24 -6.27 -4.58
C LEU A 118 -16.24 -5.24 -4.06
N ALA A 119 -15.21 -5.72 -3.36
CA ALA A 119 -14.01 -4.94 -3.07
C ALA A 119 -13.00 -5.13 -4.21
N ARG A 120 -12.66 -4.04 -4.89
CA ARG A 120 -11.90 -4.09 -6.15
C ARG A 120 -10.69 -3.17 -6.13
N VAL A 121 -9.65 -3.59 -6.84
CA VAL A 121 -8.39 -2.85 -6.99
C VAL A 121 -8.08 -2.62 -8.47
N SER A 122 -7.59 -1.43 -8.78
CA SER A 122 -7.12 -1.02 -10.11
C SER A 122 -5.67 -0.56 -10.02
N THR A 123 -4.86 -0.83 -11.04
CA THR A 123 -3.48 -0.33 -11.17
C THR A 123 -3.27 0.57 -12.40
N ASP A 124 -4.33 0.85 -13.17
CA ASP A 124 -4.25 1.56 -14.46
C ASP A 124 -5.13 2.83 -14.48
N GLY A 125 -5.38 3.43 -13.31
CA GLY A 125 -6.20 4.64 -13.20
C GLY A 125 -7.70 4.40 -13.34
N GLY A 126 -8.16 3.18 -13.07
CA GLY A 126 -9.57 2.80 -13.04
C GLY A 126 -10.11 2.31 -14.38
N ALA A 127 -9.23 2.00 -15.35
CA ALA A 127 -9.64 1.45 -16.63
C ALA A 127 -9.98 -0.04 -16.53
N THR A 128 -9.24 -0.79 -15.69
CA THR A 128 -9.54 -2.20 -15.37
C THR A 128 -9.54 -2.43 -13.87
N TRP A 129 -10.34 -3.42 -13.42
CA TRP A 129 -10.57 -3.69 -12.01
C TRP A 129 -10.48 -5.18 -11.73
N THR A 130 -9.66 -5.55 -10.75
CA THR A 130 -9.57 -6.91 -10.20
C THR A 130 -10.43 -6.97 -8.94
N THR A 131 -11.24 -8.02 -8.80
CA THR A 131 -12.02 -8.27 -7.58
C THR A 131 -11.15 -9.04 -6.60
N GLU A 132 -10.95 -8.48 -5.41
CA GLU A 132 -10.14 -9.08 -4.35
C GLU A 132 -10.99 -9.76 -3.28
N TRP A 133 -12.27 -9.38 -3.18
CA TRP A 133 -13.22 -9.95 -2.22
C TRP A 133 -14.66 -9.68 -2.66
N VAL A 134 -15.53 -10.65 -2.39
CA VAL A 134 -16.99 -10.55 -2.42
C VAL A 134 -17.55 -10.91 -1.04
N GLU A 135 -18.74 -10.45 -0.70
CA GLU A 135 -19.34 -10.58 0.63
C GLU A 135 -19.44 -12.01 1.14
N GLU A 136 -19.66 -12.98 0.25
CA GLU A 136 -19.79 -14.39 0.61
C GLU A 136 -18.47 -14.98 1.11
N ASP A 137 -17.34 -14.38 0.75
CA ASP A 137 -16.01 -14.78 1.24
C ASP A 137 -15.87 -14.56 2.76
N TYR A 138 -16.71 -13.71 3.37
CA TYR A 138 -16.74 -13.54 4.82
C TYR A 138 -17.26 -14.79 5.55
N GLY A 139 -18.14 -15.57 4.90
CA GLY A 139 -18.92 -16.62 5.52
C GLY A 139 -20.19 -16.10 6.22
N PRO A 140 -20.94 -16.96 6.95
CA PRO A 140 -22.19 -16.58 7.58
C PRO A 140 -22.03 -15.49 8.65
N TYR A 141 -22.91 -14.49 8.63
CA TYR A 141 -22.98 -13.42 9.61
C TYR A 141 -24.43 -13.08 9.98
N THR A 142 -24.61 -12.41 11.11
CA THR A 142 -25.89 -11.87 11.58
C THR A 142 -26.18 -10.57 10.84
N ASP A 143 -27.42 -10.39 10.39
CA ASP A 143 -27.83 -9.17 9.70
C ASP A 143 -27.37 -7.89 10.42
N TYR A 144 -26.76 -7.00 9.64
CA TYR A 144 -26.32 -5.66 10.04
C TYR A 144 -25.24 -5.63 11.14
N GLU A 145 -24.59 -6.76 11.45
CA GLU A 145 -23.39 -6.73 12.26
C GLU A 145 -22.23 -6.09 11.49
N THR A 146 -21.30 -5.46 12.22
CA THR A 146 -20.13 -4.83 11.58
C THR A 146 -19.11 -5.90 11.21
N LEU A 147 -18.96 -6.16 9.92
CA LEU A 147 -17.94 -7.06 9.38
C LEU A 147 -16.65 -6.26 9.15
N ASN A 148 -15.52 -6.86 9.51
CA ASN A 148 -14.19 -6.26 9.40
C ASN A 148 -13.44 -7.00 8.29
N ILE A 149 -13.11 -6.32 7.20
CA ILE A 149 -12.46 -6.91 6.04
C ILE A 149 -10.99 -6.48 6.01
N SER A 150 -10.11 -7.41 5.66
CA SER A 150 -8.66 -7.18 5.56
C SER A 150 -8.10 -7.91 4.34
N LEU A 151 -7.71 -7.14 3.33
CA LEU A 151 -7.22 -7.63 2.05
C LEU A 151 -5.72 -7.37 1.91
N ASP A 152 -4.95 -8.41 1.57
CA ASP A 152 -3.53 -8.30 1.26
C ASP A 152 -3.35 -7.69 -0.14
N LEU A 153 -2.51 -6.65 -0.23
CA LEU A 153 -2.20 -5.96 -1.48
C LEU A 153 -0.82 -6.32 -2.05
N ALA A 154 -0.23 -7.44 -1.63
CA ALA A 154 1.08 -7.90 -2.10
C ALA A 154 1.24 -7.89 -3.63
N ASN A 155 0.20 -8.24 -4.38
CA ASN A 155 0.21 -8.26 -5.85
C ASN A 155 0.31 -6.86 -6.50
N TYR A 156 0.08 -5.80 -5.72
CA TYR A 156 0.05 -4.42 -6.18
C TYR A 156 1.24 -3.59 -5.70
N LEU A 157 2.16 -4.18 -4.95
CA LEU A 157 3.39 -3.52 -4.53
C LEU A 157 4.20 -3.04 -5.75
N GLY A 158 4.86 -1.89 -5.61
CA GLY A 158 5.61 -1.27 -6.70
C GLY A 158 4.77 -0.43 -7.67
N GLN A 159 3.44 -0.56 -7.65
CA GLN A 159 2.56 0.23 -8.51
C GLN A 159 2.37 1.66 -7.96
N SER A 160 2.35 2.65 -8.85
CA SER A 160 2.26 4.08 -8.47
C SER A 160 0.87 4.69 -8.64
N ASN A 161 -0.06 3.97 -9.29
CA ASN A 161 -1.40 4.47 -9.62
C ASN A 161 -2.49 3.46 -9.20
N VAL A 162 -2.44 3.05 -7.94
CA VAL A 162 -3.39 2.10 -7.35
C VAL A 162 -4.65 2.84 -6.93
N MET A 163 -5.82 2.24 -7.16
CA MET A 163 -7.11 2.72 -6.69
C MET A 163 -7.88 1.56 -6.07
N ILE A 164 -8.68 1.84 -5.05
CA ILE A 164 -9.61 0.88 -4.44
C ILE A 164 -11.04 1.33 -4.66
N ARG A 165 -11.96 0.37 -4.67
CA ARG A 165 -13.39 0.58 -4.91
C ARG A 165 -14.22 -0.41 -4.11
N ILE A 166 -15.33 0.07 -3.57
CA ILE A 166 -16.47 -0.79 -3.25
C ILE A 166 -17.51 -0.62 -4.35
N GLN A 167 -17.91 -1.72 -4.96
CA GLN A 167 -18.94 -1.77 -5.99
C GLN A 167 -20.12 -2.56 -5.45
N TYR A 168 -21.30 -1.96 -5.47
CA TYR A 168 -22.57 -2.60 -5.20
C TYR A 168 -23.25 -2.92 -6.53
N VAL A 169 -23.66 -4.16 -6.73
CA VAL A 169 -24.45 -4.59 -7.90
C VAL A 169 -25.63 -5.37 -7.39
N GLY A 170 -26.86 -4.89 -7.54
CA GLY A 170 -28.01 -5.64 -7.03
C GLY A 170 -29.35 -5.11 -7.47
N ALA A 171 -30.37 -5.96 -7.40
CA ALA A 171 -31.78 -5.61 -7.61
C ALA A 171 -32.59 -6.26 -6.51
N ASP A 172 -33.31 -5.47 -5.70
CA ASP A 172 -33.97 -5.97 -4.49
C ASP A 172 -32.97 -6.60 -3.49
N ALA A 173 -31.71 -6.15 -3.51
CA ALA A 173 -30.68 -6.54 -2.55
C ALA A 173 -30.63 -5.56 -1.37
N ASP A 174 -29.97 -5.94 -0.29
CA ASP A 174 -30.01 -5.16 0.93
C ASP A 174 -29.19 -3.87 0.84
N SER A 175 -29.52 -2.93 1.73
CA SER A 175 -28.73 -1.71 1.91
C SER A 175 -27.35 -2.04 2.47
N VAL A 176 -26.37 -1.22 2.10
CA VAL A 176 -24.97 -1.42 2.50
C VAL A 176 -24.43 -0.14 3.09
N SER A 177 -23.65 -0.24 4.15
CA SER A 177 -22.75 0.82 4.58
C SER A 177 -21.32 0.33 4.73
N VAL A 178 -20.38 1.22 4.45
CA VAL A 178 -18.94 0.97 4.57
C VAL A 178 -18.26 2.14 5.28
N ASP A 179 -17.20 1.84 6.02
CA ASP A 179 -16.51 2.83 6.84
C ASP A 179 -15.08 2.42 7.16
N ASP A 180 -14.31 3.33 7.77
CA ASP A 180 -12.98 3.10 8.32
C ASP A 180 -11.98 2.51 7.30
N PHE A 181 -11.94 3.09 6.09
CA PHE A 181 -11.02 2.62 5.06
C PHE A 181 -9.61 3.02 5.45
N VAL A 182 -8.73 2.03 5.51
CA VAL A 182 -7.31 2.24 5.75
C VAL A 182 -6.51 1.38 4.79
N VAL A 183 -5.69 2.03 3.97
CA VAL A 183 -4.57 1.35 3.30
C VAL A 183 -3.32 1.69 4.08
N SER A 184 -2.64 0.68 4.57
CA SER A 184 -1.38 0.84 5.30
C SER A 184 -0.35 -0.14 4.78
N GLY A 185 0.92 0.19 4.97
CA GLY A 185 2.00 -0.69 4.54
C GLY A 185 3.31 -0.43 5.25
N ASN A 186 4.21 -1.41 5.14
CA ASN A 186 5.57 -1.25 5.61
C ASN A 186 6.41 -0.73 4.45
N LEU A 187 7.14 0.35 4.68
CA LEU A 187 8.16 0.78 3.74
C LEU A 187 9.17 -0.35 3.58
N GLY A 188 9.45 -0.72 2.33
CA GLY A 188 10.59 -1.57 2.02
C GLY A 188 11.84 -0.79 2.39
N THR A 189 12.48 -1.16 3.49
CA THR A 189 13.82 -0.66 3.73
C THR A 189 14.70 -1.21 2.60
N ASN A 190 15.60 -0.38 2.10
CA ASN A 190 16.67 -0.78 1.16
C ASN A 190 17.50 -2.00 1.63
N GLU A 191 17.18 -2.61 2.78
CA GLU A 191 17.84 -3.79 3.35
C GLU A 191 17.51 -5.08 2.59
N VAL A 192 16.29 -5.28 2.09
CA VAL A 192 15.97 -6.50 1.32
C VAL A 192 16.85 -6.60 0.07
N LEU A 193 17.01 -5.49 -0.65
CA LEU A 193 17.94 -5.40 -1.77
C LEU A 193 19.40 -5.41 -1.31
N ALA A 194 19.74 -4.79 -0.17
CA ALA A 194 21.09 -4.84 0.33
C ALA A 194 21.53 -6.30 0.52
N ASP A 195 20.72 -7.18 1.10
CA ASP A 195 21.10 -8.59 1.33
C ASP A 195 21.32 -9.38 0.03
N SER A 196 20.70 -8.95 -1.07
CA SER A 196 20.97 -9.45 -2.43
C SER A 196 22.37 -9.09 -2.96
N PHE A 197 23.04 -8.13 -2.32
CA PHE A 197 24.41 -7.73 -2.68
C PHE A 197 25.41 -8.09 -1.58
N SER A 198 26.59 -8.55 -2.00
CA SER A 198 27.72 -8.74 -1.09
C SER A 198 28.97 -8.09 -1.67
N THR A 199 29.82 -7.54 -0.79
CA THR A 199 31.04 -6.86 -1.20
C THR A 199 32.27 -7.54 -0.62
N PHE A 200 33.27 -7.83 -1.47
CA PHE A 200 34.49 -8.49 -1.05
C PHE A 200 35.70 -8.14 -1.94
N PRO A 201 36.93 -8.22 -1.41
CA PRO A 201 37.24 -8.39 0.00
C PRO A 201 36.85 -7.13 0.79
N ASN A 202 36.55 -7.29 2.08
CA ASN A 202 36.35 -6.18 3.00
C ASN A 202 37.08 -6.51 4.32
N PRO A 203 38.20 -5.86 4.65
CA PRO A 203 38.79 -4.68 3.98
C PRO A 203 39.37 -4.93 2.58
N VAL A 204 39.45 -3.87 1.76
CA VAL A 204 39.93 -3.90 0.37
C VAL A 204 41.20 -3.07 0.18
N ASN A 205 42.09 -3.51 -0.72
CA ASN A 205 43.27 -2.73 -1.12
C ASN A 205 43.07 -2.02 -2.46
N ASN A 206 42.72 -2.76 -3.52
CA ASN A 206 42.76 -2.23 -4.90
C ASN A 206 41.44 -2.39 -5.66
N VAL A 207 40.74 -3.52 -5.52
CA VAL A 207 39.54 -3.83 -6.28
C VAL A 207 38.49 -4.39 -5.33
N LEU A 208 37.33 -3.73 -5.28
CA LEU A 208 36.16 -4.17 -4.55
C LEU A 208 35.22 -4.89 -5.52
N ASN A 209 34.94 -6.16 -5.27
CA ASN A 209 33.94 -6.92 -6.01
C ASN A 209 32.59 -6.80 -5.33
N ILE A 210 31.55 -6.64 -6.14
CA ILE A 210 30.15 -6.55 -5.71
C ILE A 210 29.42 -7.69 -6.40
N LYS A 211 28.99 -8.69 -5.63
CA LYS A 211 28.22 -9.84 -6.12
C LYS A 211 26.74 -9.58 -5.96
N ASN A 212 25.98 -9.90 -7.00
CA ASN A 212 24.54 -9.76 -7.13
C ASN A 212 23.91 -11.16 -7.14
N SER A 213 23.24 -11.56 -6.04
CA SER A 213 22.66 -12.91 -5.92
C SER A 213 21.31 -13.07 -6.61
N GLU A 214 20.60 -11.96 -6.85
CA GLU A 214 19.24 -11.94 -7.40
C GLU A 214 19.20 -11.65 -8.91
N ASN A 215 20.36 -11.58 -9.58
CA ASN A 215 20.49 -11.25 -11.01
C ASN A 215 19.72 -9.98 -11.44
N THR A 216 19.55 -9.03 -10.52
CA THR A 216 18.85 -7.77 -10.78
C THR A 216 19.71 -6.84 -11.64
N THR A 217 19.15 -6.17 -12.65
CA THR A 217 19.88 -5.24 -13.50
C THR A 217 20.44 -4.08 -12.69
N ILE A 218 21.77 -3.92 -12.70
CA ILE A 218 22.43 -2.78 -12.05
C ILE A 218 22.50 -1.62 -13.04
N ASN A 219 21.91 -0.48 -12.69
CA ASN A 219 21.99 0.74 -13.49
C ASN A 219 23.33 1.44 -13.27
N THR A 220 23.62 1.79 -12.02
CA THR A 220 24.85 2.50 -11.64
C THR A 220 25.34 2.08 -10.26
N ILE A 221 26.64 2.14 -10.06
CA ILE A 221 27.32 1.95 -8.78
C ILE A 221 28.09 3.23 -8.47
N SER A 222 27.88 3.80 -7.29
CA SER A 222 28.62 4.98 -6.83
C SER A 222 29.28 4.72 -5.48
N VAL A 223 30.54 5.12 -5.36
CA VAL A 223 31.29 5.07 -4.10
C VAL A 223 31.24 6.46 -3.46
N VAL A 224 30.83 6.50 -2.20
CA VAL A 224 30.60 7.72 -1.43
C VAL A 224 31.47 7.71 -0.18
N ASP A 225 32.14 8.83 0.10
CA ASP A 225 32.90 9.01 1.34
C ASP A 225 31.99 9.34 2.54
N ILE A 226 32.57 9.37 3.75
CA ILE A 226 31.82 9.68 4.99
C ILE A 226 31.17 11.07 5.01
N ASN A 227 31.62 11.99 4.14
CA ASN A 227 31.05 13.33 4.02
C ASN A 227 29.93 13.38 2.96
N GLY A 228 29.52 12.24 2.40
CA GLY A 228 28.47 12.16 1.40
C GLY A 228 28.91 12.54 -0.01
N ARG A 229 30.22 12.69 -0.26
CA ARG A 229 30.71 13.02 -1.61
C ARG A 229 30.90 11.76 -2.44
N THR A 230 30.34 11.75 -3.63
CA THR A 230 30.61 10.69 -4.62
C THR A 230 32.04 10.83 -5.14
N VAL A 231 32.86 9.83 -4.87
CA VAL A 231 34.28 9.78 -5.27
C VAL A 231 34.53 8.90 -6.49
N LYS A 232 33.60 7.99 -6.81
CA LYS A 232 33.67 7.16 -8.01
C LYS A 232 32.27 6.76 -8.46
N THR A 233 32.08 6.66 -9.77
CA THR A 233 30.86 6.12 -10.39
C THR A 233 31.24 5.13 -11.47
N VAL A 234 30.55 4.00 -11.51
CA VAL A 234 30.71 2.93 -12.48
C VAL A 234 29.33 2.59 -13.03
N ASN A 235 29.20 2.45 -14.34
CA ASN A 235 27.96 1.96 -14.94
C ASN A 235 27.83 0.46 -14.70
N GLY A 236 26.61 0.01 -14.39
CA GLY A 236 26.33 -1.40 -14.20
C GLY A 236 25.96 -2.11 -15.52
N GLY A 237 25.28 -3.23 -15.36
CA GLY A 237 24.66 -4.03 -16.42
C GLY A 237 23.95 -5.25 -15.84
N ASP A 238 23.51 -6.15 -16.72
CA ASP A 238 22.98 -7.47 -16.36
C ASP A 238 24.13 -8.42 -16.04
N VAL A 239 24.74 -8.23 -14.86
CA VAL A 239 25.90 -8.99 -14.42
C VAL A 239 25.72 -9.53 -13.00
N THR A 240 26.28 -10.72 -12.77
CA THR A 240 26.30 -11.39 -11.45
C THR A 240 27.36 -10.80 -10.52
N GLU A 241 28.36 -10.11 -11.09
CA GLU A 241 29.47 -9.53 -10.34
C GLU A 241 30.02 -8.29 -11.05
N VAL A 242 30.36 -7.26 -10.27
CA VAL A 242 31.01 -6.03 -10.76
C VAL A 242 32.29 -5.79 -9.98
N ALA A 243 33.40 -5.57 -10.68
CA ALA A 243 34.66 -5.16 -10.10
C ALA A 243 34.82 -3.63 -10.14
N VAL A 244 35.00 -3.01 -8.98
CA VAL A 244 35.21 -1.56 -8.83
C VAL A 244 36.65 -1.31 -8.39
N ASN A 245 37.44 -0.63 -9.22
CA ASN A 245 38.80 -0.21 -8.85
C ASN A 245 38.71 0.91 -7.80
N VAL A 246 39.34 0.71 -6.65
CA VAL A 246 39.38 1.64 -5.51
C VAL A 246 40.82 1.95 -5.05
N ALA A 247 41.83 1.59 -5.86
CA ALA A 247 43.25 1.74 -5.51
C ALA A 247 43.69 3.19 -5.28
N ASP A 248 43.01 4.10 -5.98
CA ASP A 248 43.16 5.56 -5.95
C ASP A 248 42.49 6.23 -4.73
N LEU A 249 41.71 5.49 -3.94
CA LEU A 249 41.07 6.00 -2.73
C LEU A 249 42.02 5.93 -1.52
N SER A 250 41.97 6.95 -0.68
CA SER A 250 42.66 6.96 0.61
C SER A 250 42.08 5.90 1.56
N ALA A 251 42.88 5.47 2.53
CA ALA A 251 42.42 4.58 3.60
C ALA A 251 41.24 5.20 4.37
N GLY A 252 40.17 4.45 4.59
CA GLY A 252 38.96 4.98 5.22
C GLY A 252 37.72 4.09 5.06
N VAL A 253 36.60 4.58 5.60
CA VAL A 253 35.28 3.94 5.47
C VAL A 253 34.53 4.59 4.33
N TYR A 254 33.94 3.75 3.48
CA TYR A 254 33.17 4.18 2.32
C TYR A 254 31.83 3.44 2.26
N MET A 255 30.86 4.06 1.60
CA MET A 255 29.61 3.43 1.21
C MET A 255 29.62 3.22 -0.29
N VAL A 256 29.15 2.06 -0.74
CA VAL A 256 28.84 1.81 -2.13
C VAL A 256 27.33 1.79 -2.30
N ASN A 257 26.82 2.73 -3.08
CA ASN A 257 25.42 2.83 -3.45
C ASN A 257 25.24 2.12 -4.80
N ILE A 258 24.35 1.15 -4.82
CA ILE A 258 24.04 0.31 -5.98
C ILE A 258 22.61 0.68 -6.40
N ASP A 259 22.48 1.32 -7.55
CA ASP A 259 21.20 1.68 -8.15
C ASP A 259 20.81 0.60 -9.16
N THR A 260 19.63 0.03 -9.00
CA THR A 260 19.12 -1.09 -9.80
C THR A 260 17.73 -0.78 -10.33
N ASN A 261 17.24 -1.58 -11.27
CA ASN A 261 15.85 -1.47 -11.73
C ASN A 261 14.82 -1.83 -10.64
N ALA A 262 15.19 -2.63 -9.63
CA ALA A 262 14.32 -3.01 -8.52
C ALA A 262 14.40 -2.05 -7.31
N GLY A 263 15.36 -1.13 -7.28
CA GLY A 263 15.55 -0.18 -6.18
C GLY A 263 17.02 0.10 -5.88
N LYS A 264 17.31 0.65 -4.69
CA LYS A 264 18.67 1.03 -4.28
C LYS A 264 19.15 0.18 -3.12
N ALA A 265 20.41 -0.24 -3.19
CA ALA A 265 21.10 -0.93 -2.10
C ALA A 265 22.33 -0.13 -1.66
N VAL A 266 22.68 -0.20 -0.38
CA VAL A 266 23.89 0.45 0.16
C VAL A 266 24.71 -0.57 0.94
N LYS A 267 26.00 -0.67 0.65
CA LYS A 267 26.95 -1.50 1.42
C LYS A 267 28.12 -0.68 1.93
N LYS A 268 28.53 -0.96 3.16
CA LYS A 268 29.72 -0.36 3.77
C LYS A 268 30.95 -1.22 3.47
N PHE A 269 32.06 -0.60 3.10
CA PHE A 269 33.35 -1.28 3.01
C PHE A 269 34.49 -0.42 3.59
N ILE A 270 35.60 -1.07 3.93
CA ILE A 270 36.79 -0.46 4.51
C ILE A 270 37.93 -0.54 3.49
N LYS A 271 38.53 0.60 3.16
CA LYS A 271 39.74 0.72 2.34
C LYS A 271 40.97 0.81 3.25
N ASN A 272 41.96 -0.04 3.02
CA ASN A 272 43.26 0.00 3.70
C ASN A 272 44.22 1.03 3.10
#